data_AF-A0A1V4MIB6-F1
#
_entry.id   AF-A0A1V4MIB6-F1
#
_cell.length_a   1.000
_cell.length_b   1.000
_cell.length_c   1.000
_cell.angle_alpha   90.00
_cell.angle_beta   90.00
_cell.angle_gamma   90.00
#
_symmetry.space_group_name_H-M   'P 1'
#
loop_
_entity.id
_entity.type
_entity.pdbx_description
1 polymer ?
#
loop_
_entity_poly.entity_id
_entity_poly.type
_entity_poly.pdbx_seq_one_letter_code
_entity_poly.pdbx_strand_id
1 'polypeptide(L)' 'MCQSTVYLKKGDTEEEILRDAILVERCSDGVKIQGLFDGPKIIPARITSVDLLKNRIILEFPK' A
#
# COMPACT_ATOMS: atom_id res chain seq x y z
N MET A 1 12.42 -13.26 4.29
CA MET A 1 12.29 -12.08 3.43
C MET A 1 10.79 -11.90 3.23
N CYS A 2 10.20 -10.80 3.72
CA CYS A 2 8.74 -10.61 3.72
C CYS A 2 8.41 -9.41 2.83
N GLN A 3 7.75 -9.67 1.71
CA GLN A 3 7.15 -8.65 0.86
C GLN A 3 5.62 -8.71 0.99
N SER A 4 4.93 -7.62 0.65
CA SER A 4 3.46 -7.57 0.63
C SER A 4 2.94 -6.86 -0.61
N THR A 5 1.72 -7.19 -1.02
CA THR A 5 1.03 -6.47 -2.09
C THR A 5 0.19 -5.35 -1.50
N VAL A 6 0.34 -4.16 -2.06
CA VAL A 6 -0.41 -2.97 -1.64
C VAL A 6 -1.61 -2.79 -2.57
N TYR A 7 -2.79 -2.68 -1.96
CA TYR A 7 -4.06 -2.43 -2.65
C TYR A 7 -4.63 -1.08 -2.26
N LEU A 8 -5.33 -0.43 -3.18
CA LEU A 8 -6.13 0.76 -2.92
C LEU A 8 -7.61 0.40 -3.00
N LYS A 9 -8.32 0.60 -1.89
CA LYS A 9 -9.75 0.40 -1.80
C LYS A 9 -10.49 1.59 -2.41
N LYS A 10 -11.36 1.32 -3.38
CA LYS A 10 -12.27 2.26 -4.03
C LYS A 10 -13.69 1.72 -3.92
N GLY A 11 -14.44 2.19 -2.91
CA GLY A 11 -15.77 1.64 -2.60
C GLY A 11 -15.69 0.16 -2.22
N ASP A 12 -16.36 -0.69 -3.00
CA ASP A 12 -16.39 -2.14 -2.81
C ASP A 12 -15.28 -2.90 -3.56
N THR A 13 -14.39 -2.18 -4.26
CA THR A 13 -13.31 -2.77 -5.06
C THR A 13 -11.93 -2.48 -4.48
N GLU A 14 -10.99 -3.39 -4.71
CA GLU A 14 -9.57 -3.24 -4.38
C GLU A 14 -8.73 -3.29 -5.66
N GLU A 15 -7.92 -2.27 -5.89
CA GLU A 15 -7.00 -2.18 -7.03
C GLU A 15 -5.57 -2.45 -6.56
N GLU A 16 -4.84 -3.35 -7.22
CA GLU A 16 -3.41 -3.60 -6.94
C GLU A 16 -2.58 -2.39 -7.39
N ILE A 17 -1.87 -1.76 -6.44
CA ILE A 17 -1.03 -0.58 -6.72
C ILE A 17 0.42 -0.96 -6.91
N LEU A 18 0.91 -1.91 -6.09
CA LEU A 18 2.30 -2.33 -6.10
C LEU A 18 2.43 -3.74 -5.52
N ARG A 19 3.03 -4.63 -6.30
CA ARG A 19 3.46 -5.95 -5.86
C ARG A 19 4.86 -5.88 -5.25
N ASP A 20 5.19 -6.85 -4.41
CA ASP A 20 6.51 -7.00 -3.81
C ASP A 20 6.99 -5.74 -3.07
N ALA A 21 6.07 -5.07 -2.35
CA ALA A 21 6.41 -3.92 -1.54
C ALA A 21 7.31 -4.34 -0.37
N ILE A 22 8.40 -3.61 -0.21
CA ILE A 22 9.40 -3.79 0.86
C ILE A 22 9.30 -2.71 1.94
N LEU A 23 8.63 -1.59 1.65
CA LEU A 23 8.39 -0.50 2.59
C LEU A 23 7.01 0.11 2.32
N VAL A 24 6.23 0.28 3.39
CA VAL A 24 5.00 1.07 3.39
C VAL A 24 5.01 1.95 4.64
N GLU A 25 5.09 3.26 4.46
CA GLU A 25 5.20 4.22 5.55
C GLU A 25 4.27 5.43 5.35
N ARG A 26 3.81 6.02 6.45
CA ARG A 26 3.05 7.27 6.41
C ARG A 26 4.00 8.45 6.26
N CYS A 27 3.65 9.41 5.42
CA CYS A 27 4.36 10.67 5.21
C CYS A 27 3.37 11.85 5.22
N SER A 28 3.88 13.08 5.15
CA SER A 28 3.07 14.31 5.09
C SER A 28 2.03 14.28 3.96
N ASP A 29 2.41 13.75 2.80
CA ASP A 29 1.61 13.81 1.57
C ASP A 29 0.81 12.51 1.30
N GLY A 30 0.77 11.59 2.28
CA GLY A 30 0.02 10.34 2.20
C GLY A 30 0.81 9.12 2.66
N VAL A 31 0.86 8.09 1.81
CA VAL A 31 1.58 6.84 2.07
C VAL A 31 2.64 6.63 1.01
N LYS A 32 3.89 6.49 1.45
CA LYS A 32 5.02 6.11 0.60
C LYS A 32 5.10 4.59 0.55
N ILE A 33 5.17 4.06 -0.67
CA ILE A 33 5.34 2.65 -0.97
C ILE A 33 6.61 2.46 -1.79
N GLN A 34 7.43 1.49 -1.44
CA GLN A 34 8.62 1.14 -2.21
C GLN A 34 8.60 -0.36 -2.54
N GLY A 35 8.83 -0.66 -3.82
CA GLY A 35 8.92 -2.03 -4.32
C GLY A 35 10.33 -2.57 -4.20
N LEU A 36 10.46 -3.89 -4.28
CA LEU A 36 11.78 -4.54 -4.37
C LEU A 36 12.50 -4.16 -5.67
N PHE A 37 11.76 -4.06 -6.78
CA PHE A 37 12.28 -3.75 -8.11
C PHE A 37 11.76 -2.41 -8.66
N ASP A 38 10.69 -1.87 -8.07
CA ASP A 38 10.08 -0.60 -8.45
C ASP A 38 10.56 0.57 -7.58
N GLY A 39 10.67 1.74 -8.18
CA GLY A 39 10.94 2.99 -7.48
C GLY A 39 9.85 3.38 -6.48
N PRO A 40 10.17 4.26 -5.51
CA PRO A 40 9.20 4.70 -4.52
C PRO A 40 8.06 5.52 -5.15
N LYS A 41 6.83 5.33 -4.66
CA LYS A 41 5.63 6.10 -5.03
C LYS A 41 4.98 6.68 -3.78
N ILE A 42 4.39 7.86 -3.89
CA ILE A 42 3.57 8.46 -2.85
C ILE A 42 2.13 8.46 -3.32
N ILE A 43 1.24 7.87 -2.52
CA ILE A 43 -0.20 7.83 -2.79
C ILE A 43 -0.90 8.69 -1.73
N PRO A 44 -1.77 9.66 -2.11
CA PRO A 44 -2.53 10.49 -1.17
C PRO A 44 -3.67 9.68 -0.52
N ALA A 45 -3.30 8.69 0.28
CA ALA A 45 -4.18 7.73 0.94
C ALA A 45 -3.76 7.52 2.39
N ARG A 46 -4.49 6.67 3.11
CA ARG A 46 -4.15 6.20 4.46
C ARG A 46 -4.11 4.67 4.50
N ILE A 47 -3.23 4.10 5.32
CA ILE A 47 -3.21 2.66 5.61
C ILE A 47 -4.42 2.33 6.51
N THR A 48 -5.30 1.44 6.06
CA THR A 48 -6.53 1.04 6.78
C THR A 48 -6.47 -0.38 7.31
N SER A 49 -5.73 -1.28 6.65
CA SER A 49 -5.57 -2.67 7.10
C SER A 49 -4.22 -3.24 6.68
N VAL A 50 -3.67 -4.11 7.51
CA VAL A 50 -2.45 -4.88 7.24
C VAL A 50 -2.75 -6.33 7.61
N ASP A 51 -2.80 -7.21 6.61
CA ASP A 51 -2.96 -8.65 6.79
C ASP A 51 -1.60 -9.32 6.54
N LEU A 52 -0.92 -9.65 7.63
CA LEU A 52 0.41 -10.25 7.61
C LEU A 52 0.40 -11.71 7.14
N LEU A 53 -0.73 -12.42 7.31
CA LEU A 53 -0.87 -13.81 6.90
C LEU A 53 -1.08 -13.92 5.38
N LYS A 54 -1.80 -12.96 4.79
CA LYS A 54 -2.03 -12.89 3.35
C LYS A 54 -1.02 -12.03 2.60
N ASN A 55 -0.11 -11.37 3.33
CA ASN A 55 0.87 -10.44 2.78
C ASN A 55 0.19 -9.29 2.02
N ARG A 56 -0.85 -8.68 2.60
CA ARG A 56 -1.64 -7.61 1.96
C ARG A 56 -1.68 -6.37 2.82
N ILE A 57 -1.56 -5.20 2.19
CA ILE A 57 -1.75 -3.91 2.83
C ILE A 57 -2.83 -3.15 2.06
N ILE A 58 -3.84 -2.66 2.77
CA ILE A 58 -4.97 -1.93 2.19
C ILE A 58 -4.83 -0.45 2.50
N LEU A 59 -4.92 0.36 1.44
CA LEU A 59 -4.97 1.81 1.49
C LEU A 59 -6.38 2.29 1.14
N GLU A 60 -6.78 3.44 1.64
CA GLU A 60 -8.04 4.11 1.29
C GLU A 60 -7.82 5.62 1.15
N PHE A 61 -8.55 6.29 0.25
CA PHE A 61 -8.52 7.75 0.20
C PHE A 61 -9.09 8.35 1.50
N PRO A 62 -8.53 9.47 2.00
CA PRO A 62 -9.14 10.21 3.09
C PRO A 62 -10.55 10.68 2.68
N LYS A 63 -11.50 10.60 3.61
CA LYS A 63 -12.84 11.16 3.45
C LYS A 63 -12.83 12.68 3.60
#